data_AF-A0A350UPW6-F1
#
_entry.id   AF-A0A350UPW6-F1
#
_cell.length_a   1.000
_cell.length_b   1.000
_cell.length_c   1.000
_cell.angle_alpha   90.00
_cell.angle_beta   90.00
_cell.angle_gamma   90.00
#
_symmetry.space_group_name_H-M   'P 1'
#
loop_
_entity.id
_entity.type
_entity.pdbx_description
1 polymer ?
#
loop_
_entity_poly.entity_id
_entity_poly.type
_entity_poly.pdbx_seq_one_letter_code
_entity_poly.pdbx_strand_id
1 'polypeptide(L)'
;RARPNRISFHGPRGTLFADRTGFEFYPEIDDGMWPIAVPAPQKFRGELKVRQGADATRIHAQRFPHILRTRELPPDISVLTGHRATVAPLLGNISYKTGEKLRWNPEKEVLEGASKAAEALLGREMRKPYNLI
;
A
#
# COMPACT_ATOMS: atom_id res chain seq x y z
N ARG A 1 11.21 -11.09 18.00
CA ARG A 1 10.02 -10.36 18.50
C ARG A 1 9.40 -9.61 17.33
N ALA A 2 8.18 -9.92 16.91
CA ALA A 2 7.51 -9.18 15.84
C ALA A 2 7.27 -7.74 16.31
N ARG A 3 7.70 -6.75 15.51
CA ARG A 3 7.40 -5.34 15.78
C ARG A 3 6.04 -5.01 15.15
N PRO A 4 5.11 -4.35 15.85
CA PRO A 4 3.83 -3.94 15.27
C PRO A 4 4.03 -2.91 14.16
N ASN A 5 3.18 -2.95 13.12
CA ASN A 5 3.12 -1.98 12.00
C ASN A 5 4.35 -1.96 11.07
N ARG A 6 4.67 -3.12 10.48
CA ARG A 6 5.79 -3.28 9.56
C ARG A 6 5.32 -3.69 8.16
N ILE A 7 5.97 -3.16 7.14
CA ILE A 7 5.85 -3.61 5.74
C ILE A 7 7.13 -4.37 5.39
N SER A 8 7.00 -5.50 4.71
CA SER A 8 8.13 -6.27 4.18
C SER A 8 8.10 -6.28 2.65
N PHE A 9 9.25 -6.02 2.05
CA PHE A 9 9.48 -6.11 0.62
C PHE A 9 10.48 -7.24 0.38
N HIS A 10 10.07 -8.26 -0.37
CA HIS A 10 10.91 -9.39 -0.74
C HIS A 10 11.32 -9.24 -2.20
N GLY A 11 12.62 -9.28 -2.47
CA GLY A 11 13.16 -9.22 -3.83
C GLY A 11 14.36 -10.16 -3.98
N PRO A 12 14.83 -10.37 -5.21
CA PRO A 12 15.87 -11.35 -5.56
C PRO A 12 17.29 -11.00 -5.05
N ARG A 13 17.43 -9.89 -4.32
CA ARG A 13 18.70 -9.44 -3.73
C ARG A 13 18.57 -9.29 -2.21
N GLY A 14 17.44 -9.66 -1.63
CA GLY A 14 17.18 -9.53 -0.22
C GLY A 14 15.79 -9.02 0.15
N THR A 15 15.57 -8.94 1.46
CA THR A 15 14.34 -8.49 2.08
C THR A 15 14.54 -7.18 2.83
N LEU A 16 13.72 -6.18 2.53
CA LEU A 16 13.64 -4.92 3.28
C LEU A 16 12.45 -4.97 4.22
N PHE A 17 12.69 -4.70 5.50
CA PHE A 17 11.65 -4.50 6.50
C PHE A 17 11.60 -3.04 6.89
N ALA A 18 10.46 -2.39 6.70
CA ALA A 18 10.26 -0.99 7.05
C ALA A 18 9.16 -0.84 8.11
N ASP A 19 9.42 -0.04 9.12
CA ASP A 19 8.43 0.38 10.12
C ASP A 19 8.41 1.92 10.25
N ARG A 20 7.63 2.44 11.20
CA ARG A 20 7.51 3.90 11.42
C ARG A 20 8.78 4.56 11.99
N THR A 21 9.73 3.77 12.48
CA THR A 21 10.93 4.23 13.18
C THR A 21 12.20 4.06 12.35
N GLY A 22 12.19 3.18 11.36
CA GLY A 22 13.32 2.95 10.47
C GLY A 22 13.12 1.75 9.57
N PHE A 23 14.24 1.22 9.07
CA PHE A 23 14.24 0.03 8.24
C PHE A 23 15.43 -0.88 8.51
N GLU A 24 15.24 -2.18 8.26
CA GLU A 24 16.26 -3.23 8.32
C GLU A 24 16.35 -3.89 6.94
N PHE A 25 17.57 -4.10 6.43
CA PHE A 25 17.81 -4.78 5.14
C PHE A 25 18.55 -6.10 5.35
N TYR A 26 18.03 -7.15 4.73
CA TYR A 26 18.58 -8.50 4.78
C TYR A 26 18.95 -8.90 3.35
N PRO A 27 20.21 -8.75 2.91
CA PRO A 27 20.65 -9.19 1.61
C PRO A 27 20.48 -10.71 1.47
N GLU A 28 20.19 -11.14 0.25
CA GLU A 28 20.28 -12.53 -0.14
C GLU A 28 21.77 -12.85 -0.39
N ILE A 29 22.30 -13.87 0.26
CA ILE A 29 23.71 -14.26 0.14
C ILE A 29 23.79 -15.29 -0.97
N ASP A 30 24.29 -14.89 -2.13
CA ASP A 30 24.59 -15.79 -3.24
C ASP A 30 26.07 -16.19 -3.18
N ASP A 31 26.40 -17.14 -2.32
CA ASP A 31 27.78 -17.64 -2.15
C ASP A 31 27.90 -19.11 -2.59
N GLY A 32 26.97 -19.62 -3.41
CA GLY A 32 26.98 -21.02 -3.87
C GLY A 32 26.85 -22.07 -2.75
N MET A 33 26.73 -21.64 -1.48
CA MET A 33 26.71 -22.47 -0.28
C MET A 33 25.34 -22.39 0.42
N TRP A 34 24.37 -23.11 -0.12
CA TRP A 34 23.34 -23.75 0.74
C TRP A 34 23.78 -25.22 0.86
N PRO A 35 23.83 -25.90 2.04
CA PRO A 35 22.79 -25.89 3.07
C PRO A 35 23.29 -26.24 4.50
N ILE A 36 23.50 -25.31 5.44
CA ILE A 36 23.92 -25.72 6.81
C ILE A 36 23.25 -24.86 7.87
N ALA A 37 22.76 -25.54 8.91
CA ALA A 37 22.13 -25.05 10.14
C ALA A 37 23.04 -24.11 10.96
N VAL A 38 23.52 -23.03 10.35
CA VAL A 38 24.27 -21.95 10.98
C VAL A 38 23.44 -20.69 10.78
N PRO A 39 23.08 -19.94 11.83
CA PRO A 39 22.46 -18.64 11.63
C PRO A 39 23.39 -17.80 10.76
N ALA A 40 22.87 -17.26 9.66
CA ALA A 40 23.62 -16.43 8.73
C ALA A 40 24.49 -15.43 9.52
N PRO A 41 25.79 -15.30 9.22
CA PRO A 41 26.68 -14.46 9.99
C PRO A 41 26.11 -13.04 10.11
N GLN A 42 26.10 -12.50 11.34
CA GLN A 42 25.55 -11.19 11.67
C GLN A 42 26.12 -10.05 10.78
N LYS A 43 27.29 -10.28 10.16
CA LYS A 43 27.96 -9.42 9.18
C LYS A 43 27.16 -9.17 7.89
N PHE A 44 26.25 -10.05 7.52
CA PHE A 44 25.42 -9.88 6.33
C PHE A 44 24.09 -9.20 6.65
N ARG A 45 23.68 -9.15 7.91
CA ARG A 45 22.47 -8.41 8.31
C ARG A 45 22.79 -6.93 8.26
N GLY A 46 22.17 -6.21 7.32
CA GLY A 46 22.26 -4.76 7.30
C GLY A 46 21.83 -4.19 8.65
N GLU A 47 22.62 -3.30 9.21
CA GLU A 47 22.31 -2.65 10.48
C GLU A 47 20.94 -1.98 10.40
N LEU A 48 20.17 -2.06 11.50
CA LEU A 48 18.94 -1.30 11.64
C LEU A 48 19.28 0.18 11.54
N LYS A 49 18.99 0.79 10.39
CA LYS A 49 19.08 2.24 10.24
C LYS A 49 17.79 2.83 10.81
N VAL A 50 17.84 3.15 12.11
CA VAL A 50 16.80 3.95 12.76
C VAL A 50 16.94 5.38 12.24
N ARG A 51 15.94 5.82 11.49
CA ARG A 51 15.82 7.21 11.09
C ARG A 51 14.39 7.61 11.40
N GLN A 52 14.20 8.39 12.47
CA GLN A 52 12.92 9.06 12.64
C GLN A 52 12.72 9.99 11.44
N GLY A 53 11.73 9.66 10.62
CA GLY A 53 11.24 10.57 9.59
C GLY A 53 10.70 11.85 10.24
N ALA A 54 10.66 12.92 9.46
CA ALA A 54 9.95 14.12 9.89
C ALA A 54 8.48 13.79 10.16
N ASP A 55 7.85 14.53 11.08
CA ASP A 55 6.44 14.34 11.42
C ASP A 55 5.55 14.56 10.18
N ALA A 56 5.12 13.44 9.60
CA ALA A 56 4.30 13.40 8.40
C ALA A 56 2.95 14.10 8.61
N THR A 57 2.39 14.04 9.82
CA THR A 57 1.10 14.69 10.13
C THR A 57 1.25 16.19 10.06
N ARG A 58 2.27 16.74 10.73
CA ARG A 58 2.55 18.18 10.68
C ARG A 58 2.86 18.65 9.26
N ILE A 59 3.68 17.89 8.52
CA ILE A 59 4.01 18.22 7.13
C ILE A 59 2.74 18.23 6.26
N HIS A 60 1.90 17.20 6.37
CA HIS A 60 0.66 17.11 5.60
C HIS A 60 -0.29 18.26 5.94
N ALA A 61 -0.46 18.60 7.22
CA ALA A 61 -1.29 19.72 7.65
C ALA A 61 -0.79 21.07 7.13
N GLN A 62 0.53 21.28 7.07
CA GLN A 62 1.14 22.51 6.53
C GLN A 62 0.97 22.67 5.02
N ARG A 63 0.85 21.57 4.26
CA ARG A 63 0.64 21.62 2.80
C ARG A 63 -0.69 22.29 2.46
N PHE A 64 -1.75 22.06 3.23
CA PHE A 64 -3.08 22.62 2.93
C PHE A 64 -3.11 24.16 2.86
N PRO A 65 -2.72 24.92 3.91
CA PRO A 65 -2.70 26.38 3.82
C PRO A 65 -1.65 26.91 2.82
N HIS A 66 -0.58 26.17 2.56
CA HIS A 66 0.38 26.52 1.51
C HIS A 66 -0.28 26.51 0.13
N ILE A 67 -0.96 25.42 -0.25
CA ILE A 67 -1.67 25.29 -1.53
C ILE A 67 -2.75 26.37 -1.68
N LEU A 68 -3.48 26.70 -0.61
CA LEU A 68 -4.49 27.76 -0.65
C LEU A 68 -3.89 29.14 -0.99
N ARG A 69 -2.68 29.40 -0.51
CA ARG A 69 -1.97 30.68 -0.72
C ARG A 69 -1.29 30.74 -2.08
N THR A 70 -0.56 29.70 -2.47
CA THR A 70 0.26 29.69 -3.69
C THR A 70 -0.53 29.28 -4.92
N ARG A 71 -1.65 28.55 -4.74
CA ARG A 71 -2.37 27.85 -5.81
C ARG A 71 -1.51 26.83 -6.56
N GLU A 72 -0.36 26.46 -6.00
CA GLU A 72 0.52 25.42 -6.54
C GLU A 72 0.06 24.07 -6.00
N LEU A 73 -0.59 23.28 -6.86
CA LEU A 73 -1.02 21.93 -6.53
C LEU A 73 0.11 20.94 -6.89
N PRO A 74 0.66 20.19 -5.91
CA PRO A 74 1.61 19.13 -6.20
C PRO A 74 1.01 18.05 -7.09
N PRO A 75 1.79 17.45 -8.01
CA PRO A 75 1.28 16.45 -8.96
C PRO A 75 0.79 15.15 -8.30
N ASP A 76 1.26 14.85 -7.08
CA ASP A 76 0.82 13.71 -6.28
C ASP A 76 -0.56 13.90 -5.64
N ILE A 77 -1.07 15.14 -5.57
CA ILE A 77 -2.35 15.48 -4.93
C ILE A 77 -3.42 15.68 -6.00
N SER A 78 -4.22 14.65 -6.24
CA SER A 78 -5.34 14.71 -7.17
C SER A 78 -6.53 13.90 -6.68
N VAL A 79 -7.72 14.20 -7.20
CA VAL A 79 -8.92 13.38 -6.97
C VAL A 79 -8.67 11.94 -7.43
N LEU A 80 -7.91 11.76 -8.52
CA LEU A 80 -7.54 10.45 -9.03
C LEU A 80 -6.68 9.64 -8.04
N THR A 81 -5.77 10.30 -7.32
CA THR A 81 -4.98 9.65 -6.25
C THR A 81 -5.92 9.12 -5.17
N GLY A 82 -6.89 9.93 -4.74
CA GLY A 82 -7.90 9.52 -3.77
C GLY A 82 -8.76 8.36 -4.27
N HIS A 83 -9.27 8.45 -5.50
CA HIS A 83 -10.03 7.39 -6.16
C HIS A 83 -9.27 6.06 -6.15
N ARG A 84 -8.05 6.05 -6.70
CA ARG A 84 -7.19 4.85 -6.78
C ARG A 84 -6.89 4.26 -5.40
N ALA A 85 -6.67 5.10 -4.38
CA ALA A 85 -6.43 4.64 -3.02
C ALA A 85 -7.65 3.92 -2.40
N THR A 86 -8.88 4.24 -2.84
CA THR A 86 -10.09 3.58 -2.35
C THR A 86 -10.42 2.26 -3.06
N VAL A 87 -9.87 2.00 -4.24
CA VAL A 87 -10.13 0.77 -5.01
C VAL A 87 -9.78 -0.49 -4.22
N ALA A 88 -8.57 -0.58 -3.68
CA ALA A 88 -8.10 -1.77 -2.97
C ALA A 88 -8.98 -2.14 -1.75
N PRO A 89 -9.30 -1.23 -0.80
CA PRO A 89 -10.16 -1.57 0.33
C PRO A 89 -11.60 -1.91 -0.10
N LEU A 90 -12.13 -1.28 -1.15
CA LEU A 90 -13.46 -1.61 -1.67
C LEU A 90 -13.49 -3.03 -2.25
N LEU A 91 -12.51 -3.39 -3.09
CA LEU A 91 -12.38 -4.74 -3.62
C LEU A 91 -12.19 -5.78 -2.50
N GLY A 92 -11.43 -5.44 -1.45
CA GLY A 92 -11.28 -6.28 -0.27
C GLY A 92 -12.63 -6.55 0.43
N ASN A 93 -13.46 -5.52 0.58
CA ASN A 93 -14.80 -5.66 1.16
C ASN A 93 -15.74 -6.50 0.27
N ILE A 94 -15.66 -6.35 -1.06
CA ILE A 94 -16.46 -7.16 -1.99
C ILE A 94 -16.03 -8.62 -1.88
N SER A 95 -14.73 -8.89 -1.96
CA SER A 95 -14.16 -10.24 -1.83
C SER A 95 -14.55 -10.89 -0.51
N TYR A 96 -14.51 -10.14 0.59
CA TYR A 96 -14.95 -10.61 1.90
C TYR A 96 -16.44 -10.97 1.93
N LYS A 97 -17.29 -10.15 1.32
CA LYS A 97 -18.75 -10.37 1.30
C LYS A 97 -19.19 -11.52 0.41
N THR A 98 -18.55 -11.70 -0.74
CA THR A 98 -18.95 -12.73 -1.71
C THR A 98 -18.16 -14.01 -1.58
N GLY A 99 -17.02 -14.00 -0.87
CA GLY A 99 -16.09 -15.12 -0.81
C GLY A 99 -15.32 -15.36 -2.12
N GLU A 100 -15.44 -14.45 -3.10
CA GLU A 100 -14.83 -14.61 -4.42
C GLU A 100 -13.42 -14.04 -4.47
N LYS A 101 -12.56 -14.71 -5.26
CA LYS A 101 -11.27 -14.15 -5.68
C LYS A 101 -11.50 -13.22 -6.87
N LEU A 102 -11.42 -11.92 -6.64
CA LEU A 102 -11.70 -10.89 -7.64
C LEU A 102 -10.51 -10.66 -8.59
N ARG A 103 -10.83 -10.40 -9.87
CA ARG A 103 -9.90 -9.86 -10.86
C ARG A 103 -10.37 -8.47 -11.27
N TRP A 104 -9.50 -7.47 -11.14
CA TRP A 104 -9.82 -6.08 -11.39
C TRP A 104 -9.12 -5.57 -12.64
N ASN A 105 -9.88 -4.95 -13.54
CA ASN A 105 -9.34 -4.21 -14.68
C ASN A 105 -9.27 -2.72 -14.32
N PRO A 106 -8.06 -2.15 -14.08
CA PRO A 106 -7.94 -0.76 -13.65
C PRO A 106 -8.21 0.27 -14.74
N GLU A 107 -8.14 -0.11 -16.03
CA GLU A 107 -8.40 0.80 -17.14
C GLU A 107 -9.91 0.96 -17.41
N LYS A 108 -10.65 -0.14 -17.28
CA LYS A 108 -12.11 -0.18 -17.48
C LYS A 108 -12.91 -0.02 -16.19
N GLU A 109 -12.25 -0.16 -15.04
CA GLU A 109 -12.85 -0.16 -13.71
C GLU A 109 -13.96 -1.21 -13.54
N VAL A 110 -13.68 -2.44 -13.99
CA VAL A 110 -14.62 -3.58 -13.91
C VAL A 110 -14.00 -4.80 -13.27
N LEU A 111 -14.87 -5.65 -12.72
CA LEU A 111 -14.51 -6.98 -12.28
C LEU A 111 -14.56 -7.96 -13.46
N GLU A 112 -13.47 -8.66 -13.73
CA GLU A 112 -13.38 -9.61 -14.84
C GLU A 112 -13.78 -11.02 -14.40
N GLY A 113 -14.92 -11.49 -14.90
CA GLY A 113 -15.42 -12.85 -14.64
C GLY A 113 -15.91 -13.07 -13.21
N ALA A 114 -16.34 -12.01 -12.52
CA ALA A 114 -16.95 -12.10 -11.20
C ALA A 114 -18.44 -12.41 -11.28
N SER A 115 -19.03 -12.83 -10.16
CA SER A 115 -20.48 -13.02 -10.10
C SER A 115 -21.24 -11.69 -10.21
N LYS A 116 -22.51 -11.77 -10.63
CA LYS A 116 -23.42 -10.61 -10.63
C LYS A 116 -23.57 -9.98 -9.23
N ALA A 117 -23.45 -10.78 -8.17
CA ALA A 117 -23.51 -10.28 -6.80
C ALA A 117 -22.28 -9.41 -6.47
N ALA A 118 -21.08 -9.81 -6.91
CA ALA A 118 -19.86 -9.00 -6.73
C ALA A 118 -19.91 -7.72 -7.60
N GLU A 119 -20.33 -7.83 -8.86
CA GLU A 119 -20.49 -6.67 -9.76
C GLU A 119 -21.48 -5.64 -9.21
N ALA A 120 -22.61 -6.09 -8.65
CA ALA A 120 -23.61 -5.20 -8.05
C ALA A 120 -23.07 -4.37 -6.88
N LEU A 121 -21.98 -4.81 -6.22
CA LEU A 121 -21.35 -4.12 -5.10
C LEU A 121 -20.31 -3.07 -5.52
N LEU A 122 -19.95 -2.96 -6.80
CA LEU A 122 -19.10 -1.88 -7.31
C LEU A 122 -19.83 -0.53 -7.28
N GLY A 123 -21.15 -0.56 -7.45
CA GLY A 123 -22.01 0.61 -7.38
C GLY A 123 -22.64 0.77 -6.00
N ARG A 124 -23.17 1.97 -5.74
CA ARG A 124 -24.11 2.20 -4.65
C ARG A 124 -25.37 2.81 -5.22
N GLU A 125 -26.51 2.50 -4.61
CA GLU A 125 -27.73 3.26 -4.89
C GLU A 125 -27.51 4.72 -4.45
N MET A 126 -27.73 5.65 -5.38
CA MET A 126 -27.63 7.07 -5.07
C MET A 126 -28.83 7.52 -4.23
N ARG A 127 -28.56 8.35 -3.23
CA ARG A 127 -29.60 8.89 -2.35
C ARG A 127 -30.35 10.03 -3.06
N LYS A 128 -31.68 9.93 -3.17
CA LYS A 128 -32.55 11.01 -3.66
C LYS A 128 -32.40 12.31 -2.81
N PRO A 129 -32.41 13.51 -3.40
CA PRO A 129 -32.56 13.84 -4.83
C PRO A 129 -31.24 13.85 -5.62
N TYR A 130 -30.12 13.44 -5.02
CA TYR A 130 -28.80 13.52 -5.65
C TYR A 130 -28.56 12.29 -6.54
N ASN A 131 -29.12 12.27 -7.75
CA ASN A 131 -29.07 11.14 -8.69
C ASN A 131 -28.51 11.53 -10.08
N LEU A 132 -27.51 12.42 -10.14
CA LEU A 132 -26.99 13.01 -11.38
C LEU A 132 -25.98 12.12 -12.14
N ILE A 133 -26.11 10.80 -12.08
CA ILE A 133 -25.29 9.84 -12.84
C ILE A 133 -26.21 8.98 -13.68
#